data_AF-A0AAW2ZKB3-F1
#
_entry.id   AF-A0AAW2ZKB3-F1
#
_cell.length_a   1.000
_cell.length_b   1.000
_cell.length_c   1.000
_cell.angle_alpha   90.00
_cell.angle_beta   90.00
_cell.angle_gamma   90.00
#
_symmetry.space_group_name_H-M   'P 1'
#
loop_
_entity.id
_entity.type
_entity.pdbx_description
1 polymer ?
#
loop_
_entity_poly.entity_id
_entity_poly.type
_entity_poly.pdbx_seq_one_letter_code
_entity_poly.pdbx_strand_id
1 'polypeptide(L)'
;MSATRLLSHTNASNKAIMRSVFRSHHEGDDIVDKEGLRSVLKEISSRVQEEINTSDKSIKSLMLLMDSDNNGTVDFEEFFKWWSKLIKNDVKKVGGVVDEISTLYENYISYDKDGKGYLNHDQFKMLWEDMGNDPCFAAEAINYVDANHDNQISFQELCIAFNII
;
A
#
# COMPACT_ATOMS: atom_id res chain seq x y z
N MET A 1 5.80 -10.73 27.44
CA MET A 1 5.24 -11.42 26.25
C MET A 1 5.71 -10.65 25.03
N SER A 2 6.45 -11.26 24.10
CA SER A 2 6.98 -10.54 22.93
C SER A 2 5.80 -10.07 22.06
N ALA A 3 5.78 -8.79 21.70
CA ALA A 3 4.70 -8.19 20.91
C ALA A 3 4.53 -8.84 19.53
N THR A 4 5.59 -9.50 19.03
CA THR A 4 5.57 -10.38 17.86
C THR A 4 4.58 -11.55 18.00
N ARG A 5 4.31 -12.03 19.23
CA ARG A 5 3.36 -13.11 19.50
C ARG A 5 1.91 -12.64 19.54
N LEU A 6 1.69 -11.35 19.79
CA LEU A 6 0.37 -10.72 19.85
C LEU A 6 -0.22 -10.47 18.47
N LEU A 7 0.63 -10.33 17.45
CA LEU A 7 0.23 -10.05 16.07
C LEU A 7 0.39 -11.25 15.12
N SER A 8 0.95 -12.37 15.58
CA SER A 8 1.23 -13.54 14.74
C SER A 8 0.10 -14.58 14.62
N HIS A 9 -0.98 -14.48 15.39
CA HIS A 9 -2.09 -15.47 15.37
C HIS A 9 -3.46 -14.82 15.07
N THR A 10 -3.89 -14.97 13.81
CA THR A 10 -5.25 -14.99 13.22
C THR A 10 -6.33 -13.92 13.53
N ASN A 11 -6.75 -13.30 12.41
CA ASN A 11 -8.08 -12.94 11.89
C ASN A 11 -9.16 -12.20 12.72
N ALA A 12 -9.22 -12.30 14.05
CA ALA A 12 -10.24 -11.58 14.85
C ALA A 12 -9.62 -10.75 15.98
N SER A 13 -8.74 -11.37 16.77
CA SER A 13 -8.03 -10.68 17.86
C SER A 13 -7.09 -9.60 17.32
N ASN A 14 -6.38 -9.89 16.22
CA ASN A 14 -5.56 -8.89 15.52
C ASN A 14 -6.41 -7.74 14.96
N LYS A 15 -7.59 -8.05 14.40
CA LYS A 15 -8.51 -7.03 13.86
C LYS A 15 -9.00 -6.09 14.97
N ALA A 16 -9.37 -6.64 16.13
CA ALA A 16 -9.80 -5.84 17.28
C ALA A 16 -8.68 -4.95 17.83
N ILE A 17 -7.45 -5.47 17.96
CA ILE A 17 -6.29 -4.69 18.39
C ILE A 17 -6.00 -3.56 17.40
N MET A 18 -5.98 -3.86 16.10
CA MET A 18 -5.75 -2.85 15.07
C MET A 18 -6.86 -1.81 15.03
N ARG A 19 -8.13 -2.20 15.21
CA ARG A 19 -9.24 -1.24 15.30
C ARG A 19 -9.11 -0.34 16.51
N SER A 20 -8.62 -0.88 17.64
CA SER A 20 -8.35 -0.07 18.83
C SER A 20 -7.21 0.93 18.61
N VAL A 21 -6.15 0.54 17.88
CA VAL A 21 -5.05 1.45 17.50
C VAL A 21 -5.57 2.52 16.54
N PHE A 22 -6.38 2.13 15.56
CA PHE A 22 -6.95 3.04 14.58
C PHE A 22 -7.82 4.12 15.26
N ARG A 23 -8.69 3.70 16.20
CA ARG A 23 -9.55 4.60 16.99
C ARG A 23 -8.82 5.45 18.03
N SER A 24 -7.63 5.06 18.48
CA SER A 24 -6.87 5.91 19.42
C SER A 24 -6.25 7.13 18.74
N HIS A 25 -6.21 7.14 17.41
CA HIS A 25 -5.61 8.23 16.62
C HIS A 25 -6.64 9.04 15.80
N HIS A 26 -7.93 8.69 15.87
CA HIS A 26 -9.01 9.48 15.26
C HIS A 26 -10.30 9.39 16.09
N GLU A 27 -10.85 10.54 16.47
CA GLU A 27 -12.11 10.60 17.21
C GLU A 27 -13.28 10.55 16.22
N GLY A 28 -14.07 9.47 16.26
CA GLY A 28 -15.44 9.47 15.74
C GLY A 28 -15.67 8.61 14.50
N ASP A 29 -14.75 8.61 13.54
CA ASP A 29 -14.90 7.86 12.30
C ASP A 29 -13.79 6.82 12.17
N ASP A 30 -14.13 5.58 11.81
CA ASP A 30 -13.16 4.52 11.45
C ASP A 30 -12.48 4.88 10.10
N ILE A 31 -12.08 6.15 9.93
CA ILE A 31 -11.41 6.78 8.78
C ILE A 31 -10.19 7.55 9.31
N VAL A 32 -9.09 7.55 8.55
CA VAL A 32 -7.92 8.39 8.82
C VAL A 32 -7.51 9.17 7.59
N ASP A 33 -7.06 10.40 7.81
CA ASP A 33 -6.33 11.17 6.82
C ASP A 33 -4.84 10.77 6.82
N LYS A 34 -4.03 11.48 6.02
CA LYS A 34 -2.59 11.29 5.91
C LYS A 34 -1.87 11.31 7.27
N GLU A 35 -2.20 12.23 8.18
CA GLU A 35 -1.53 12.36 9.47
C GLU A 35 -2.04 11.33 10.49
N GLY A 36 -3.31 10.95 10.37
CA GLY A 36 -3.90 9.81 11.08
C GLY A 36 -3.21 8.49 10.72
N LEU A 37 -3.04 8.21 9.42
CA LEU A 37 -2.33 7.01 8.94
C LEU A 37 -0.88 6.98 9.44
N ARG A 38 -0.19 8.12 9.38
CA ARG A 38 1.18 8.27 9.94
C ARG A 38 1.22 7.91 11.43
N SER A 39 0.26 8.36 12.20
CA SER A 39 0.18 8.08 13.65
C SER A 39 -0.06 6.60 13.92
N VAL A 40 -1.00 5.99 13.18
CA VAL A 40 -1.29 4.54 13.25
C VAL A 40 -0.04 3.71 12.95
N LEU A 41 0.70 4.04 11.89
CA LEU A 41 1.92 3.31 11.52
C LEU A 41 3.05 3.46 12.55
N LYS A 42 3.19 4.62 13.20
CA LYS A 42 4.17 4.81 14.28
C LYS A 42 3.86 3.95 15.50
N GLU A 43 2.59 3.91 15.91
CA GLU A 43 2.14 3.07 17.01
C GLU A 43 2.36 1.58 16.71
N ILE A 44 2.07 1.17 15.46
CA ILE A 44 2.35 -0.18 14.99
C ILE A 44 3.84 -0.46 15.03
N SER A 45 4.69 0.42 14.49
CA SER A 45 6.16 0.29 14.51
C SER A 45 6.68 0.06 15.92
N SER A 46 6.17 0.82 16.91
CA SER A 46 6.51 0.63 18.33
C SER A 46 6.08 -0.75 18.85
N ARG A 47 4.89 -1.20 18.48
CA ARG A 47 4.37 -2.52 18.90
C ARG A 47 5.11 -3.67 18.24
N VAL A 48 5.40 -3.61 16.95
CA VAL A 48 6.07 -4.70 16.24
C VAL A 48 7.59 -4.72 16.47
N GLN A 49 8.14 -3.64 17.05
CA GLN A 49 9.58 -3.41 17.21
C GLN A 49 10.32 -3.49 15.89
N GLU A 50 9.70 -2.96 14.83
CA GLU A 50 10.23 -2.88 13.48
C GLU A 50 10.10 -1.43 13.01
N GLU A 51 11.14 -0.90 12.39
CA GLU A 51 11.11 0.45 11.86
C GLU A 51 10.24 0.49 10.60
N ILE A 52 9.21 1.33 10.62
CA ILE A 52 8.38 1.58 9.44
C ILE A 52 8.71 2.98 8.95
N ASN A 53 9.11 3.10 7.70
CA ASN A 53 9.38 4.39 7.08
C ASN A 53 8.08 5.19 6.98
N THR A 54 7.96 6.21 7.84
CA THR A 54 6.81 7.11 7.87
C THR A 54 7.12 8.44 7.18
N SER A 55 8.09 8.53 6.28
CA SER A 55 8.33 9.78 5.51
C SER A 55 7.07 10.24 4.77
N ASP A 56 6.97 11.54 4.44
CA ASP A 56 5.82 12.06 3.67
C ASP A 56 5.57 11.29 2.36
N LYS A 57 6.66 10.85 1.72
CA LYS A 57 6.61 10.06 0.50
C LYS A 57 5.98 8.69 0.77
N SER A 58 6.48 7.97 1.78
CA SER A 58 5.97 6.64 2.13
C SER A 58 4.52 6.69 2.63
N ILE A 59 4.12 7.73 3.34
CA ILE A 59 2.71 7.89 3.73
C ILE A 59 1.84 8.15 2.49
N LYS A 60 2.27 8.99 1.55
CA LYS A 60 1.51 9.24 0.31
C LYS A 60 1.35 7.99 -0.54
N SER A 61 2.41 7.20 -0.69
CA SER A 61 2.34 5.94 -1.44
C SER A 61 1.39 4.95 -0.79
N LEU A 62 1.42 4.86 0.55
CA LEU A 62 0.52 4.02 1.31
C LEU A 62 -0.94 4.49 1.26
N MET A 63 -1.19 5.81 1.32
CA MET A 63 -2.54 6.36 1.12
C MET A 63 -3.09 5.93 -0.24
N LEU A 64 -2.35 6.19 -1.32
CA LEU A 64 -2.77 5.82 -2.69
C LEU A 64 -2.98 4.31 -2.86
N LEU A 65 -2.21 3.49 -2.15
CA LEU A 65 -2.34 2.04 -2.18
C LEU A 65 -3.58 1.55 -1.42
N MET A 66 -3.93 2.19 -0.30
CA MET A 66 -5.03 1.73 0.57
C MET A 66 -6.38 2.29 0.14
N ASP A 67 -6.42 3.58 -0.21
CA ASP A 67 -7.60 4.32 -0.65
C ASP A 67 -8.10 3.73 -1.98
N SER A 68 -9.00 2.76 -1.88
CA SER A 68 -9.48 1.97 -3.02
C SER A 68 -10.67 2.63 -3.70
N ASP A 69 -11.38 3.49 -2.97
CA ASP A 69 -12.50 4.27 -3.50
C ASP A 69 -12.10 5.68 -3.97
N ASN A 70 -10.83 6.06 -3.79
CA ASN A 70 -10.23 7.34 -4.16
C ASN A 70 -10.93 8.53 -3.48
N ASN A 71 -11.39 8.36 -2.25
CA ASN A 71 -12.06 9.42 -1.49
C ASN A 71 -11.08 10.37 -0.78
N GLY A 72 -9.77 10.08 -0.82
CA GLY A 72 -8.70 10.87 -0.22
C GLY A 72 -8.45 10.55 1.27
N THR A 73 -9.12 9.55 1.81
CA THR A 73 -8.99 9.05 3.18
C THR A 73 -8.84 7.54 3.17
N VAL A 74 -8.43 6.96 4.29
CA VAL A 74 -8.32 5.50 4.43
C VAL A 74 -9.25 5.06 5.53
N ASP A 75 -10.19 4.18 5.23
CA ASP A 75 -11.04 3.56 6.24
C ASP A 75 -10.35 2.36 6.92
N PHE A 76 -10.91 1.91 8.04
CA PHE A 76 -10.35 0.79 8.79
C PHE A 76 -10.34 -0.52 7.99
N GLU A 77 -11.34 -0.78 7.14
CA GLU A 77 -11.38 -2.00 6.34
C GLU A 77 -10.37 -1.96 5.19
N GLU A 78 -10.13 -0.80 4.57
CA GLU A 78 -9.06 -0.56 3.61
C GLU A 78 -7.68 -0.79 4.23
N PHE A 79 -7.42 -0.14 5.38
CA PHE A 79 -6.20 -0.35 6.14
C PHE A 79 -6.01 -1.82 6.54
N PHE A 80 -7.06 -2.45 7.07
CA PHE A 80 -6.97 -3.84 7.55
C PHE A 80 -6.78 -4.82 6.41
N LYS A 81 -7.39 -4.59 5.24
CA LYS A 81 -7.18 -5.39 4.03
C LYS A 81 -5.71 -5.35 3.63
N TRP A 82 -5.11 -4.17 3.53
CA TRP A 82 -3.67 -4.01 3.26
C TRP A 82 -2.81 -4.68 4.35
N TRP A 83 -3.06 -4.37 5.62
CA TRP A 83 -2.31 -4.91 6.74
C TRP A 83 -2.35 -6.44 6.78
N SER A 84 -3.53 -7.03 6.54
CA SER A 84 -3.74 -8.48 6.51
C SER A 84 -2.97 -9.18 5.40
N LYS A 85 -2.75 -8.51 4.26
CA LYS A 85 -1.89 -9.02 3.17
C LYS A 85 -0.42 -9.00 3.58
N LEU A 86 0.05 -7.90 4.18
CA LEU A 86 1.43 -7.77 4.60
C LEU A 86 1.84 -8.77 5.70
N ILE A 87 1.02 -8.90 6.75
CA ILE A 87 1.38 -9.77 7.87
C ILE A 87 1.32 -11.26 7.54
N LYS A 88 0.67 -11.66 6.44
CA LYS A 88 0.74 -13.05 5.93
C LYS A 88 2.15 -13.41 5.50
N ASN A 89 2.93 -12.44 5.03
CA ASN A 89 4.26 -12.66 4.44
C ASN A 89 5.39 -12.60 5.47
N ASP A 90 5.25 -11.77 6.52
CA ASP A 90 5.98 -11.73 7.82
C ASP A 90 5.92 -10.28 8.36
N VAL A 91 5.47 -10.10 9.61
CA VAL A 91 5.38 -8.77 10.26
C VAL A 91 6.74 -8.07 10.32
N LYS A 92 7.84 -8.82 10.39
CA LYS A 92 9.20 -8.25 10.41
C LYS A 92 9.67 -7.70 9.07
N LYS A 93 8.90 -7.88 7.99
CA LYS A 93 9.22 -7.35 6.67
C LYS A 93 8.46 -6.07 6.33
N VAL A 94 7.57 -5.62 7.20
CA VAL A 94 6.69 -4.47 6.94
C VAL A 94 7.50 -3.21 6.59
N GLY A 95 8.59 -2.92 7.31
CA GLY A 95 9.48 -1.80 7.00
C GLY A 95 10.02 -1.84 5.57
N GLY A 96 10.64 -2.97 5.20
CA GLY A 96 11.20 -3.16 3.85
C GLY A 96 10.15 -3.13 2.74
N VAL A 97 8.95 -3.67 2.97
CA VAL A 97 7.86 -3.60 2.00
C VAL A 97 7.39 -2.15 1.82
N VAL A 98 7.31 -1.36 2.90
CA VAL A 98 6.96 0.07 2.80
C VAL A 98 8.00 0.85 1.99
N ASP A 99 9.28 0.52 2.12
CA ASP A 99 10.34 1.13 1.31
C ASP A 99 10.25 0.75 -0.18
N GLU A 100 9.90 -0.51 -0.47
CA GLU A 100 9.66 -0.99 -1.84
C GLU A 100 8.45 -0.29 -2.48
N ILE A 101 7.34 -0.19 -1.75
CA ILE A 101 6.14 0.57 -2.16
C ILE A 101 6.51 2.03 -2.43
N SER A 102 7.30 2.66 -1.55
CA SER A 102 7.74 4.05 -1.70
C SER A 102 8.60 4.24 -2.96
N THR A 103 9.49 3.29 -3.26
CA THR A 103 10.33 3.33 -4.47
C THR A 103 9.49 3.17 -5.73
N LEU A 104 8.58 2.20 -5.76
CA LEU A 104 7.69 1.98 -6.90
C LEU A 104 6.77 3.19 -7.15
N TYR A 105 6.26 3.81 -6.07
CA TYR A 105 5.44 5.01 -6.16
C TYR A 105 6.16 6.16 -6.85
N GLU A 106 7.46 6.33 -6.60
CA GLU A 106 8.27 7.38 -7.21
C GLU A 106 8.35 7.23 -8.74
N ASN A 107 8.55 5.99 -9.20
CA ASN A 107 8.50 5.68 -10.62
C ASN A 107 7.08 5.94 -11.14
N TYR A 108 6.06 5.41 -10.49
CA TYR A 108 4.66 5.56 -10.89
C TYR A 108 4.25 7.03 -11.11
N ILE A 109 4.48 7.92 -10.14
CA ILE A 109 4.09 9.33 -10.27
C ILE A 109 4.90 10.09 -11.31
N SER A 110 6.11 9.62 -11.65
CA SER A 110 6.91 10.24 -12.70
C SER A 110 6.29 10.01 -14.11
N TYR A 111 5.51 8.93 -14.26
CA TYR A 111 4.79 8.59 -15.48
C TYR A 111 3.33 9.08 -15.48
N ASP A 112 2.67 9.22 -14.33
CA ASP A 112 1.37 9.89 -14.19
C ASP A 112 1.49 11.42 -14.23
N LYS A 113 1.96 11.94 -15.37
CA LYS A 113 2.20 13.38 -15.58
C LYS A 113 0.93 14.23 -15.50
N ASP A 114 -0.21 13.63 -15.77
CA ASP A 114 -1.50 14.30 -15.74
C ASP A 114 -2.09 14.36 -14.33
N GLY A 115 -1.50 13.63 -13.36
CA GLY A 115 -1.95 13.58 -11.97
C GLY A 115 -3.34 12.95 -11.83
N LYS A 116 -3.67 11.98 -12.68
CA LYS A 116 -4.98 11.33 -12.70
C LYS A 116 -5.15 10.29 -11.61
N GLY A 117 -4.05 9.84 -11.00
CA GLY A 117 -4.02 8.77 -10.01
C GLY A 117 -3.88 7.37 -10.64
N TYR A 118 -3.83 7.26 -11.96
CA TYR A 118 -3.67 6.02 -12.73
C TYR A 118 -2.75 6.19 -13.92
N LEU A 119 -2.11 5.10 -14.36
CA LEU A 119 -1.39 5.05 -15.63
C LEU A 119 -2.28 4.48 -16.73
N ASN A 120 -2.36 5.14 -17.87
CA ASN A 120 -2.89 4.49 -19.07
C ASN A 120 -1.87 3.49 -19.65
N HIS A 121 -2.30 2.66 -20.59
CA HIS A 121 -1.47 1.64 -21.21
C HIS A 121 -0.18 2.17 -21.84
N ASP A 122 -0.19 3.37 -22.43
CA ASP A 122 1.00 3.93 -23.05
C ASP A 122 1.99 4.44 -22.00
N GLN A 123 1.49 5.06 -20.92
CA GLN A 123 2.32 5.45 -19.77
C GLN A 123 2.95 4.22 -19.09
N PHE A 124 2.19 3.14 -18.93
CA PHE A 124 2.72 1.90 -18.37
C PHE A 124 3.75 1.22 -19.29
N LYS A 125 3.57 1.22 -20.62
CA LYS A 125 4.61 0.72 -21.54
C LYS A 125 5.92 1.46 -21.35
N MET A 126 5.88 2.79 -21.23
CA MET A 126 7.08 3.58 -21.00
C MET A 126 7.75 3.21 -19.67
N LEU A 127 6.97 3.07 -18.59
CA LEU A 127 7.46 2.59 -17.28
C LEU A 127 8.10 1.19 -17.39
N TRP A 128 7.45 0.26 -18.10
CA TRP A 128 7.90 -1.12 -18.29
C TRP A 128 9.26 -1.18 -18.99
N GLU A 129 9.44 -0.41 -20.05
CA GLU A 129 10.69 -0.29 -20.80
C GLU A 129 11.80 0.35 -19.98
N ASP A 130 11.50 1.40 -19.20
CA ASP A 130 12.47 2.10 -18.35
C ASP A 130 12.94 1.24 -17.16
N MET A 131 12.09 0.32 -16.71
CA MET A 131 12.47 -0.75 -15.77
C MET A 131 13.38 -1.82 -16.41
N GLY A 132 13.69 -1.71 -17.71
CA GLY A 132 14.56 -2.62 -18.44
C GLY A 132 13.87 -3.88 -18.94
N ASN A 133 12.54 -3.93 -18.94
CA ASN A 133 11.80 -5.07 -19.47
C ASN A 133 11.66 -4.99 -21.00
N ASP A 134 11.47 -6.14 -21.64
CA ASP A 134 11.36 -6.23 -23.10
C ASP A 134 10.01 -5.64 -23.58
N PRO A 135 10.03 -4.62 -24.48
CA PRO A 135 8.83 -4.01 -25.05
C PRO A 135 7.87 -5.00 -25.72
N CYS A 136 8.38 -6.12 -26.25
CA CYS A 136 7.59 -7.14 -26.94
C CYS A 136 6.52 -7.76 -26.03
N PHE A 137 6.82 -7.89 -24.74
CA PHE A 137 5.89 -8.46 -23.75
C PHE A 137 4.98 -7.41 -23.11
N ALA A 138 5.09 -6.13 -23.47
CA ALA A 138 4.35 -5.07 -22.78
C ALA A 138 2.81 -5.24 -22.91
N ALA A 139 2.31 -5.73 -24.04
CA ALA A 139 0.88 -6.00 -24.21
C ALA A 139 0.38 -7.14 -23.30
N GLU A 140 1.20 -8.17 -23.09
CA GLU A 140 0.90 -9.26 -22.16
C GLU A 140 0.97 -8.78 -20.72
N ALA A 141 2.00 -7.99 -20.39
CA ALA A 141 2.13 -7.36 -19.08
C ALA A 141 0.95 -6.46 -18.74
N ILE A 142 0.46 -5.66 -19.70
CA ILE A 142 -0.75 -4.84 -19.52
C ILE A 142 -1.95 -5.72 -19.18
N ASN A 143 -2.20 -6.78 -19.97
CA ASN A 143 -3.34 -7.67 -19.71
C ASN A 143 -3.26 -8.38 -18.34
N TYR A 144 -2.05 -8.57 -17.82
CA TYR A 144 -1.83 -9.15 -16.50
C TYR A 144 -2.01 -8.13 -15.38
N VAL A 145 -1.53 -6.90 -15.57
CA VAL A 145 -1.54 -5.83 -14.57
C VAL A 145 -2.91 -5.17 -14.47
N ASP A 146 -3.55 -4.84 -15.60
CA ASP A 146 -4.92 -4.30 -15.68
C ASP A 146 -5.93 -5.43 -15.42
N ALA A 147 -6.06 -5.80 -14.15
CA ALA A 147 -6.82 -6.96 -13.70
C ALA A 147 -8.33 -6.71 -13.72
N ASN A 148 -8.76 -5.46 -13.57
CA ASN A 148 -10.17 -5.09 -13.62
C ASN A 148 -10.65 -4.73 -15.05
N HIS A 149 -9.72 -4.61 -16.01
CA HIS A 149 -9.95 -4.29 -17.42
C HIS A 149 -10.63 -2.93 -17.67
N ASP A 150 -10.33 -1.93 -16.84
CA ASP A 150 -10.82 -0.56 -17.02
C ASP A 150 -9.89 0.31 -17.89
N ASN A 151 -8.77 -0.24 -18.36
CA ASN A 151 -7.70 0.44 -19.10
C ASN A 151 -6.93 1.49 -18.29
N GLN A 152 -7.01 1.42 -16.97
CA GLN A 152 -6.34 2.28 -16.01
C GLN A 152 -5.54 1.42 -15.04
N ILE A 153 -4.23 1.46 -15.15
CA ILE A 153 -3.34 0.75 -14.25
C ILE A 153 -3.22 1.57 -12.97
N SER A 154 -3.97 1.15 -11.96
CA SER A 154 -3.93 1.72 -10.61
C SER A 154 -2.61 1.37 -9.91
N PHE A 155 -2.26 2.16 -8.89
CA PHE A 155 -1.07 1.86 -8.07
C PHE A 155 -1.22 0.51 -7.35
N GLN A 156 -2.45 0.13 -6.96
CA GLN A 156 -2.73 -1.16 -6.34
C GLN A 156 -2.46 -2.34 -7.28
N GLU A 157 -2.91 -2.25 -8.52
CA GLU A 157 -2.66 -3.27 -9.54
C GLU A 157 -1.17 -3.44 -9.81
N LEU A 158 -0.43 -2.34 -9.88
CA LEU A 158 1.01 -2.38 -10.05
C LEU A 158 1.70 -3.07 -8.86
N CYS A 159 1.35 -2.73 -7.62
CA CYS A 159 1.92 -3.38 -6.44
C CYS A 159 1.63 -4.89 -6.38
N ILE A 160 0.43 -5.31 -6.81
CA ILE A 160 0.05 -6.73 -6.89
C ILE A 160 0.84 -7.44 -7.99
N ALA A 161 0.95 -6.83 -9.18
CA ALA A 161 1.66 -7.42 -10.31
C ALA A 161 3.14 -7.64 -10.03
N PHE A 162 3.76 -6.71 -9.28
CA PHE A 162 5.16 -6.82 -8.83
C PHE A 162 5.35 -7.69 -7.57
N ASN A 163 4.27 -8.32 -7.07
CA ASN A 163 4.27 -9.20 -5.92
C ASN A 163 4.80 -8.53 -4.63
N ILE A 164 4.51 -7.23 -4.48
CA ILE A 164 4.86 -6.44 -3.29
C ILE A 164 3.85 -6.70 -2.15
N ILE A 165 2.57 -6.90 -2.49
CA ILE A 165 1.45 -7.09 -1.53
C ILE A 165 0.50 -8.23 -1.89
#